data_AF-A0A0S8B145-F1
#
_entry.id   AF-A0A0S8B145-F1
#
_cell.length_a   1.000
_cell.length_b   1.000
_cell.length_c   1.000
_cell.angle_alpha   90.00
_cell.angle_beta   90.00
_cell.angle_gamma   90.00
#
_symmetry.space_group_name_H-M   'P 1'
#
loop_
_entity.id
_entity.type
_entity.pdbx_description
1 polymer ?
#
loop_
_entity_poly.entity_id
_entity_poly.type
_entity_poly.pdbx_seq_one_letter_code
_entity_poly.pdbx_strand_id
1 'polypeptide(L)'
;MFRRRFNILIVAVMVLSIILTACGGAEEAQKVCTVLDIGGENDRSFNEFSLKGSRDAAEDAGLEFAYIVSEAETDYEKNVQNFIDEGCDMIMTVGFLMGDITAAAARENPEVKF
;
A
#
# COMPACT_ATOMS: atom_id res chain seq x y z
N MET A 1 12.85 4.98 53.38
CA MET A 1 13.45 5.75 52.27
C MET A 1 13.53 4.96 50.95
N PHE A 2 13.84 3.66 51.00
CA PHE A 2 14.03 2.78 49.83
C PHE A 2 12.79 2.61 48.93
N ARG A 3 11.61 2.29 49.51
CA ARG A 3 10.33 2.16 48.77
C ARG A 3 9.93 3.43 48.00
N ARG A 4 10.23 4.60 48.54
CA ARG A 4 9.87 5.89 47.93
C ARG A 4 10.74 6.19 46.70
N ARG A 5 12.02 5.83 46.74
CA ARG A 5 12.96 5.96 45.60
C ARG A 5 12.67 4.92 44.52
N PHE A 6 12.29 3.70 44.91
CA PHE A 6 11.91 2.63 44.00
C PHE A 6 10.64 2.97 43.19
N ASN A 7 9.62 3.52 43.86
CA ASN A 7 8.37 3.92 43.19
C ASN A 7 8.58 5.09 42.21
N ILE A 8 9.46 6.04 42.52
CA ILE A 8 9.78 7.16 41.60
C ILE A 8 10.48 6.64 40.34
N LEU A 9 11.37 5.65 40.48
CA LEU A 9 12.07 5.04 39.35
C LEU A 9 11.12 4.29 38.41
N ILE A 10 10.16 3.56 38.97
CA ILE A 10 9.13 2.85 38.21
C ILE A 10 8.23 3.83 37.42
N VAL A 11 7.83 4.93 38.04
CA VAL A 11 7.03 5.97 37.36
C VAL A 11 7.85 6.64 36.25
N ALA A 12 9.13 6.93 36.49
CA ALA A 12 10.00 7.52 35.47
C ALA A 12 10.19 6.60 34.25
N VAL A 13 10.35 5.29 34.47
CA VAL A 13 10.44 4.30 33.38
C VAL A 13 9.12 4.22 32.61
N MET A 14 7.98 4.17 33.29
CA MET A 14 6.68 4.15 32.61
C MET A 14 6.42 5.42 31.77
N VAL A 15 6.75 6.60 32.31
CA VAL A 15 6.60 7.87 31.57
C VAL A 15 7.53 7.90 30.35
N LEU A 16 8.76 7.40 30.48
CA LEU A 16 9.70 7.32 29.36
C LEU A 16 9.21 6.35 28.28
N SER A 17 8.61 5.22 28.66
CA SER A 17 8.00 4.26 27.72
C SER A 17 6.84 4.87 26.92
N ILE A 18 6.02 5.72 27.56
CA ILE A 18 4.89 6.41 26.91
C ILE A 18 5.39 7.46 25.90
N ILE A 19 6.47 8.17 26.22
CA ILE A 19 7.06 9.17 25.31
C ILE A 19 7.65 8.51 24.06
N LEU A 20 8.25 7.32 24.20
CA LEU A 20 8.80 6.54 23.08
C LEU A 20 7.72 5.98 22.14
N THR A 21 6.47 5.81 22.61
CA THR A 21 5.34 5.38 21.77
C THR A 21 4.63 6.55 21.07
N ALA A 22 4.85 7.79 21.51
CA ALA A 22 4.15 8.97 21.01
C ALA A 22 4.81 9.64 19.78
N CYS A 23 5.95 9.13 19.30
CA CYS A 23 6.67 9.65 18.13
C CYS A 23 6.69 8.68 16.93
N GLY A 24 5.89 7.61 16.96
CA GLY A 24 5.79 6.66 15.85
C GLY A 24 4.71 7.07 14.87
N GLY A 25 5.07 7.88 13.87
CA GLY A 25 4.16 8.24 12.79
C GLY A 25 4.60 9.50 12.06
N ALA A 26 5.81 9.49 11.50
CA ALA A 26 5.96 10.20 10.24
C ALA A 26 5.00 9.49 9.28
N GLU A 27 3.99 10.21 8.80
CA GLU A 27 3.09 9.72 7.76
C GLU A 27 3.99 9.53 6.52
N GLU A 28 4.52 8.31 6.33
CA GLU A 28 5.17 7.98 5.07
C GLU A 28 4.14 8.18 3.96
N ALA A 29 4.55 8.85 2.88
CA ALA A 29 3.67 9.12 1.77
C ALA A 29 3.13 7.78 1.24
N GLN A 30 1.84 7.57 1.40
CA GLN A 30 1.21 6.32 1.03
C GLN A 30 1.09 6.26 -0.51
N LYS A 31 1.50 5.14 -1.11
CA LYS A 31 1.62 4.94 -2.57
C LYS A 31 0.57 3.95 -3.08
N VAL A 32 -0.23 4.39 -4.05
CA VAL A 32 -1.25 3.58 -4.74
C VAL A 32 -0.78 3.24 -6.14
N CYS A 33 -0.83 1.96 -6.50
CA CYS A 33 -0.35 1.45 -7.76
C CYS A 33 -1.45 0.70 -8.52
N THR A 34 -1.51 0.84 -9.85
CA THR A 34 -2.55 0.19 -10.67
C THR A 34 -1.93 -0.67 -11.77
N VAL A 35 -2.29 -1.94 -11.83
CA VAL A 35 -1.95 -2.86 -12.94
C VAL A 35 -3.15 -2.99 -13.85
N LEU A 36 -3.02 -2.54 -15.10
CA LEU A 36 -4.06 -2.67 -16.12
C LEU A 36 -3.90 -3.97 -16.93
N ASP A 37 -5.04 -4.51 -17.35
CA ASP A 37 -5.18 -5.61 -18.32
C ASP A 37 -4.61 -5.24 -19.71
N ILE A 38 -4.47 -6.26 -20.55
CA ILE A 38 -4.27 -6.14 -21.99
C ILE A 38 -5.47 -5.39 -22.58
N GLY A 39 -5.20 -4.31 -23.30
CA GLY A 39 -6.24 -3.43 -23.85
C GLY A 39 -5.79 -1.98 -23.94
N GLY A 40 -4.79 -1.62 -23.14
CA GLY A 40 -4.20 -0.28 -23.18
C GLY A 40 -4.90 0.69 -22.22
N GLU A 41 -4.19 1.77 -21.89
CA GLU A 41 -4.70 2.87 -21.07
C GLU A 41 -5.76 3.74 -21.78
N ASN A 42 -5.81 3.72 -23.12
CA ASN A 42 -6.68 4.56 -23.96
C ASN A 42 -7.73 3.74 -24.70
N ASP A 43 -8.28 2.71 -24.04
CA ASP A 43 -9.27 1.80 -24.59
C ASP A 43 -10.67 2.43 -24.75
N ARG A 44 -10.85 3.69 -24.34
CA ARG A 44 -12.12 4.45 -24.33
C ARG A 44 -13.22 3.76 -23.54
N SER A 45 -12.85 2.89 -22.61
CA SER A 45 -13.78 2.08 -21.86
C SER A 45 -13.18 1.68 -20.51
N PHE A 46 -12.90 0.40 -20.30
CA PHE A 46 -12.77 -0.17 -18.97
C PHE A 46 -11.45 0.25 -18.33
N ASN A 47 -10.33 0.06 -19.04
CA ASN A 47 -9.01 0.39 -18.51
C ASN A 47 -8.83 1.89 -18.35
N GLU A 48 -9.30 2.69 -19.31
CA GLU A 48 -9.21 4.15 -19.24
C GLU A 48 -9.96 4.71 -18.02
N PHE A 49 -11.20 4.26 -17.79
CA PHE A 49 -11.99 4.74 -16.65
C PHE A 49 -11.48 4.23 -15.31
N SER A 50 -11.00 2.98 -15.25
CA SER A 50 -10.35 2.46 -14.04
C SER A 50 -9.08 3.24 -13.71
N LEU A 51 -8.21 3.50 -14.69
CA LEU A 51 -6.99 4.27 -14.49
C LEU A 51 -7.29 5.71 -14.06
N LYS A 52 -8.27 6.35 -14.69
CA LYS A 52 -8.71 7.69 -14.31
C LYS A 52 -9.21 7.72 -12.88
N GLY A 53 -10.06 6.76 -12.49
CA GLY A 53 -10.58 6.66 -11.12
C GLY A 53 -9.48 6.52 -10.07
N SER A 54 -8.52 5.60 -10.29
CA SER A 54 -7.40 5.41 -9.37
C SER A 54 -6.51 6.64 -9.26
N ARG A 55 -6.24 7.32 -10.39
CA ARG A 55 -5.42 8.52 -10.43
C ARG A 55 -6.08 9.68 -9.70
N ASP A 56 -7.35 9.97 -10.02
CA ASP A 56 -8.11 11.05 -9.40
C ASP A 56 -8.23 10.82 -7.88
N ALA A 57 -8.52 9.58 -7.45
CA ALA A 57 -8.63 9.26 -6.04
C ALA A 57 -7.31 9.42 -5.28
N ALA A 58 -6.18 9.05 -5.89
CA ALA A 58 -4.87 9.27 -5.31
C ALA A 58 -4.54 10.77 -5.21
N GLU A 59 -4.84 11.54 -6.25
CA GLU A 59 -4.66 13.00 -6.25
C GLU A 59 -5.52 13.68 -5.16
N ASP A 60 -6.80 13.34 -5.09
CA ASP A 60 -7.74 13.88 -4.09
C ASP A 60 -7.33 13.54 -2.64
N ALA A 61 -6.69 12.38 -2.45
CA ALA A 61 -6.20 11.92 -1.15
C ALA A 61 -4.77 12.39 -0.82
N GLY A 62 -4.07 13.05 -1.76
CA GLY A 62 -2.68 13.46 -1.58
C GLY A 62 -1.67 12.29 -1.54
N LEU A 63 -1.99 11.19 -2.21
CA LEU A 63 -1.20 9.96 -2.26
C LEU A 63 -0.29 9.91 -3.50
N GLU A 64 0.81 9.18 -3.40
CA GLU A 64 1.63 8.89 -4.59
C GLU A 64 0.90 7.90 -5.51
N PHE A 65 1.07 8.06 -6.83
CA PHE A 65 0.39 7.22 -7.81
C PHE A 65 1.36 6.67 -8.87
N ALA A 66 1.29 5.36 -9.12
CA ALA A 66 1.98 4.70 -10.22
C ALA A 66 1.04 3.74 -10.98
N TYR A 67 1.34 3.45 -12.24
CA TYR A 67 0.58 2.46 -12.99
C TYR A 67 1.44 1.75 -14.04
N ILE A 68 1.01 0.56 -14.42
CA ILE A 68 1.59 -0.23 -15.51
C ILE A 68 0.48 -0.86 -16.33
N VAL A 69 0.70 -0.95 -17.64
CA VAL A 69 -0.20 -1.64 -18.57
C VAL A 69 0.48 -2.94 -18.99
N SER A 70 -0.23 -4.06 -18.86
CA SER A 70 0.31 -5.36 -19.24
C SER A 70 0.29 -5.56 -20.76
N GLU A 71 1.36 -6.08 -21.34
CA GLU A 71 1.43 -6.36 -22.79
C GLU A 71 0.83 -7.74 -23.11
N ALA A 72 1.00 -8.70 -22.21
CA ALA A 72 0.43 -10.04 -22.29
C ALA A 72 -0.02 -10.56 -20.91
N GLU A 73 -0.83 -11.63 -20.89
CA GLU A 73 -1.34 -12.22 -19.64
C GLU A 73 -0.21 -12.75 -18.75
N THR A 74 0.89 -13.18 -19.39
CA THR A 74 2.10 -13.65 -18.73
C THR A 74 2.83 -12.55 -17.93
N ASP A 75 2.46 -11.29 -18.12
CA ASP A 75 3.07 -10.17 -17.42
C ASP A 75 2.38 -9.83 -16.09
N TYR A 76 1.14 -10.29 -15.86
CA TYR A 76 0.34 -9.86 -14.71
C TYR A 76 1.04 -10.11 -13.37
N GLU A 77 1.50 -11.34 -13.13
CA GLU A 77 2.14 -11.73 -11.87
C GLU A 77 3.42 -10.93 -11.64
N LYS A 78 4.23 -10.77 -12.69
CA LYS A 78 5.43 -9.94 -12.66
C LYS A 78 5.11 -8.48 -12.35
N ASN A 79 4.07 -7.92 -12.96
CA ASN A 79 3.68 -6.53 -12.76
C ASN A 79 3.16 -6.27 -11.35
N VAL A 80 2.37 -7.19 -10.79
CA VAL A 80 1.95 -7.14 -9.38
C VAL A 80 3.17 -7.24 -8.45
N GLN A 81 4.10 -8.17 -8.72
CA GLN A 81 5.31 -8.31 -7.91
C GLN A 81 6.19 -7.07 -7.95
N ASN A 82 6.36 -6.43 -9.11
CA ASN A 82 7.11 -5.19 -9.22
C ASN A 82 6.55 -4.10 -8.29
N PHE A 83 5.23 -3.96 -8.18
CA PHE A 83 4.62 -2.98 -7.29
C PHE A 83 4.69 -3.35 -5.81
N ILE A 84 4.73 -4.64 -5.48
CA ILE A 84 5.07 -5.08 -4.12
C ILE A 84 6.51 -4.66 -3.79
N ASP A 85 7.45 -4.95 -4.69
CA ASP A 85 8.88 -4.66 -4.50
C ASP A 85 9.18 -3.15 -4.47
N GLU A 86 8.39 -2.35 -5.19
CA GLU A 86 8.44 -0.89 -5.18
C GLU A 86 7.77 -0.24 -3.95
N GLY A 87 7.24 -1.04 -3.02
CA GLY A 87 6.65 -0.55 -1.78
C GLY A 87 5.32 0.17 -1.95
N CYS A 88 4.47 -0.27 -2.88
CA CYS A 88 3.10 0.23 -2.96
C CYS A 88 2.28 -0.25 -1.76
N ASP A 89 1.59 0.66 -1.07
CA ASP A 89 0.70 0.34 0.05
C ASP A 89 -0.65 -0.23 -0.42
N MET A 90 -1.08 0.13 -1.63
CA MET A 90 -2.27 -0.41 -2.26
C MET A 90 -2.00 -0.71 -3.74
N ILE A 91 -2.38 -1.91 -4.20
CA ILE A 91 -2.24 -2.34 -5.59
C ILE A 91 -3.61 -2.70 -6.14
N MET A 92 -4.13 -1.89 -7.05
CA MET A 92 -5.37 -2.17 -7.78
C MET A 92 -5.07 -2.97 -9.05
N THR A 93 -5.59 -4.19 -9.14
CA THR A 93 -5.54 -5.00 -10.36
C THR A 93 -6.83 -4.83 -11.16
N VAL A 94 -6.71 -4.40 -12.42
CA VAL A 94 -7.85 -4.07 -13.28
C VAL A 94 -7.91 -5.08 -14.39
N GLY A 95 -8.80 -6.08 -14.28
CA GLY A 95 -8.97 -7.14 -15.28
C GLY A 95 -9.41 -8.45 -14.63
N PHE A 96 -10.36 -9.15 -15.25
CA PHE A 96 -10.93 -10.39 -14.66
C PHE A 96 -9.88 -11.49 -14.48
N LEU A 97 -8.96 -11.61 -15.43
CA LEU A 97 -7.93 -12.66 -15.44
C LEU A 97 -6.90 -12.53 -14.31
N MET A 98 -6.81 -11.36 -13.67
CA MET A 98 -5.92 -11.12 -12.53
C MET A 98 -6.51 -11.55 -11.18
N GLY A 99 -7.75 -12.05 -11.12
CA GLY A 99 -8.43 -12.35 -9.86
C GLY A 99 -7.65 -13.31 -8.94
N ASP A 100 -7.21 -14.45 -9.48
CA ASP A 100 -6.46 -15.45 -8.71
C ASP A 100 -5.07 -14.95 -8.30
N ILE A 101 -4.40 -14.19 -9.20
CA ILE A 101 -3.10 -13.55 -8.95
C ILE A 101 -3.22 -12.57 -7.80
N THR A 102 -4.25 -11.72 -7.83
CA THR A 102 -4.53 -10.72 -6.79
C THR A 102 -4.78 -11.39 -5.44
N ALA A 103 -5.61 -12.44 -5.42
CA ALA A 103 -5.91 -13.17 -4.21
C ALA A 103 -4.67 -13.88 -3.63
N ALA A 104 -3.77 -14.39 -4.47
CA ALA A 104 -2.51 -14.98 -4.03
C ALA A 104 -1.56 -13.92 -3.46
N ALA A 105 -1.32 -12.84 -4.20
CA ALA A 105 -0.48 -11.73 -3.77
C ALA A 105 -0.94 -11.13 -2.44
N ALA A 106 -2.25 -10.91 -2.26
CA ALA A 106 -2.81 -10.39 -1.01
C ALA A 106 -2.64 -11.34 0.18
N ARG A 107 -2.68 -12.66 -0.04
CA ARG A 107 -2.42 -13.66 1.00
C ARG A 107 -0.96 -13.70 1.43
N GLU A 108 -0.05 -13.49 0.48
CA GLU A 108 1.39 -13.53 0.69
C GLU A 108 1.94 -12.20 1.26
N ASN A 109 1.25 -11.09 1.02
CA ASN A 109 1.67 -9.73 1.39
C ASN A 109 0.58 -9.03 2.22
N PRO A 110 0.33 -9.45 3.48
CA PRO A 110 -0.80 -8.97 4.28
C PRO A 110 -0.74 -7.48 4.67
N GLU A 111 0.44 -6.87 4.57
CA GLU A 111 0.64 -5.44 4.82
C GLU A 111 0.20 -4.59 3.62
N VAL A 112 0.24 -5.14 2.40
CA VAL A 112 -0.19 -4.45 1.16
C VAL A 112 -1.70 -4.63 0.98
N LYS A 113 -2.39 -3.55 0.61
CA LYS A 113 -3.81 -3.57 0.27
C LYS A 113 -4.00 -3.93 -1.21
N PHE A 114 -5.06 -4.68 -1.49
CA PHE A 114 -5.47 -5.07 -2.84
C PHE A 114 -6.97 -4.92 -2.96
#